data_AF-A0A955YKM1-F1
#
_entry.id   AF-A0A955YKM1-F1
#
_cell.length_a   1.000
_cell.length_b   1.000
_cell.length_c   1.000
_cell.angle_alpha   90.00
_cell.angle_beta   90.00
_cell.angle_gamma   90.00
#
_symmetry.space_group_name_H-M   'P 1'
#
loop_
_entity.id
_entity.type
_entity.pdbx_description
1 polymer ?
#
loop_
_entity_poly.entity_id
_entity_poly.type
_entity_poly.pdbx_seq_one_letter_code
_entity_poly.pdbx_strand_id
1 'polypeptide(L)'
;MISASLNDALATLTDALLSQPELDPLLRRHWREDPTDEDDLPAHLRAAADVLSAELPVLSVGEDPDVVLLSLLANHGGLVLLTWCSSSAWRGDTCMSAMLEVAVGEDDLAQAVSGAARERVVSGPLMDALACVPLMGDGSDLNHPMNAEVRARLEILVWEAGSCAWELPEFGAWIWRSPAAFDALIGTPAHGSLRGRVLAARCLEATVCAVTPHTSQELVGRTLSVLQPLLLHPEPLVWVHAARALGRLTGPLEELQGMLLDWVMGDSPVLRQRAMTAFASLPADRLGFLASQLVAIVRSPNEDPSVLAAIAAATPYLFFERRDIWDRLATRIYSGD
;
A
#
# COMPACT_ATOMS: atom_id res chain seq x y z
N MET A 1 -16.66 -18.77 -15.24
CA MET A 1 -17.26 -20.10 -14.99
C MET A 1 -16.16 -21.06 -14.57
N ILE A 2 -16.39 -21.86 -13.53
CA ILE A 2 -15.43 -22.87 -13.07
C ILE A 2 -15.41 -24.02 -14.07
N SER A 3 -14.23 -24.45 -14.50
CA SER A 3 -14.08 -25.61 -15.37
C SER A 3 -14.32 -26.91 -14.59
N ALA A 4 -14.76 -27.96 -15.28
CA ALA A 4 -14.84 -29.29 -14.67
C ALA A 4 -13.45 -29.78 -14.22
N SER A 5 -12.40 -29.48 -15.00
CA SER A 5 -11.01 -29.84 -14.68
C SER A 5 -10.54 -29.24 -13.37
N LEU A 6 -10.84 -27.97 -13.10
CA LEU A 6 -10.43 -27.31 -11.85
C LEU A 6 -11.17 -27.89 -10.64
N ASN A 7 -12.47 -28.16 -10.75
CA ASN A 7 -13.24 -28.80 -9.68
C ASN A 7 -12.71 -30.20 -9.38
N ASP A 8 -12.47 -31.02 -10.41
CA ASP A 8 -11.93 -32.37 -10.26
C ASP A 8 -10.52 -32.35 -9.65
N ALA A 9 -9.68 -31.39 -10.06
CA ALA A 9 -8.34 -31.21 -9.51
C ALA A 9 -8.38 -30.83 -8.02
N LEU A 10 -9.25 -29.89 -7.63
CA LEU A 10 -9.43 -29.51 -6.23
C LEU A 10 -9.93 -30.69 -5.39
N ALA A 11 -10.95 -31.41 -5.86
CA ALA A 11 -11.46 -32.59 -5.17
C ALA A 11 -10.38 -33.66 -5.00
N THR A 12 -9.61 -33.94 -6.06
CA THR A 12 -8.51 -34.91 -6.05
C THR A 12 -7.45 -34.55 -5.00
N LEU A 13 -7.04 -33.28 -4.95
CA LEU A 13 -6.03 -32.80 -4.00
C LEU A 13 -6.56 -32.77 -2.57
N THR A 14 -7.81 -32.35 -2.37
CA THR A 14 -8.46 -32.37 -1.05
C THR A 14 -8.53 -33.79 -0.49
N ASP A 15 -9.04 -34.75 -1.27
CA ASP A 15 -9.15 -36.15 -0.82
C ASP A 15 -7.78 -36.77 -0.51
N ALA A 16 -6.77 -36.43 -1.32
CA ALA A 16 -5.40 -36.89 -1.09
C ALA A 16 -4.82 -36.34 0.21
N LEU A 17 -4.98 -35.04 0.48
CA LEU A 17 -4.48 -34.41 1.71
C LEU A 17 -5.22 -34.87 2.97
N LEU A 18 -6.52 -35.15 2.86
CA LEU A 18 -7.30 -35.72 3.96
C LEU A 18 -6.83 -37.15 4.30
N SER A 19 -6.44 -37.91 3.27
CA SER A 19 -5.99 -39.30 3.43
C SER A 19 -4.52 -39.42 3.85
N GLN A 20 -3.67 -38.50 3.37
CA GLN A 20 -2.21 -38.50 3.52
C GLN A 20 -1.69 -37.06 3.73
N PRO A 21 -1.80 -36.51 4.96
CA PRO A 21 -1.36 -35.14 5.26
C PRO A 21 0.12 -34.86 4.97
N GLU A 22 0.97 -35.90 4.95
CA GLU A 22 2.39 -35.84 4.58
C GLU A 22 2.66 -35.40 3.12
N LEU A 23 1.62 -35.34 2.28
CA LEU A 23 1.71 -34.82 0.91
C LEU A 23 1.73 -33.28 0.85
N ASP A 24 1.31 -32.57 1.90
CA ASP A 24 1.26 -31.09 1.90
C ASP A 24 2.64 -30.45 1.62
N PRO A 25 3.76 -30.85 2.27
CA PRO A 25 5.08 -30.32 1.95
C PRO A 25 5.51 -30.56 0.48
N LEU A 26 5.13 -31.70 -0.11
CA LEU A 26 5.46 -32.03 -1.50
C LEU A 26 4.67 -31.15 -2.48
N LEU A 27 3.37 -30.94 -2.24
CA LEU A 27 2.56 -30.00 -3.02
C LEU A 27 3.08 -28.57 -2.91
N ARG A 28 3.45 -28.15 -1.69
CA ARG A 28 4.01 -26.81 -1.47
C ARG A 28 5.30 -26.60 -2.24
N ARG A 29 6.19 -27.59 -2.25
CA ARG A 29 7.44 -27.56 -3.02
C ARG A 29 7.16 -27.48 -4.51
N HIS A 30 6.25 -28.31 -5.03
CA HIS A 30 5.85 -28.33 -6.44
C HIS A 30 5.37 -26.97 -6.97
N TRP A 31 4.66 -26.18 -6.15
CA TRP A 31 4.20 -24.84 -6.54
C TRP A 31 5.23 -23.73 -6.33
N ARG A 32 6.20 -23.94 -5.44
CA ARG A 32 7.19 -22.92 -5.06
C ARG A 32 8.45 -22.98 -5.92
N GLU A 33 8.85 -24.18 -6.31
CA GLU A 33 10.08 -24.46 -7.05
C GLU A 33 9.74 -24.94 -8.47
N ASP A 34 10.68 -24.79 -9.41
CA ASP A 34 10.52 -25.45 -10.71
C ASP A 34 10.52 -26.97 -10.49
N PRO A 35 9.53 -27.71 -11.01
CA PRO A 35 9.43 -29.14 -10.77
C PRO A 35 10.69 -29.86 -11.28
N THR A 36 11.27 -30.69 -10.42
CA THR A 36 12.44 -31.49 -10.77
C THR A 36 12.02 -32.93 -11.02
N ASP A 37 12.80 -33.67 -11.80
CA ASP A 37 12.55 -35.10 -12.06
C ASP A 37 12.57 -35.95 -10.77
N GLU A 38 13.08 -35.41 -9.66
CA GLU A 38 13.13 -36.03 -8.32
C GLU A 38 11.90 -35.69 -7.43
N ASP A 39 10.86 -35.05 -7.97
CA ASP A 39 9.64 -34.82 -7.20
C ASP A 39 8.89 -36.14 -6.92
N ASP A 40 8.89 -36.56 -5.66
CA ASP A 40 8.17 -37.74 -5.13
C ASP A 40 6.64 -37.61 -5.22
N LEU A 41 6.11 -36.48 -5.71
CA LEU A 41 4.68 -36.25 -5.86
C LEU A 41 4.09 -37.17 -6.95
N PRO A 42 3.10 -38.02 -6.63
CA PRO A 42 2.46 -38.91 -7.59
C PRO A 42 1.94 -38.18 -8.83
N ALA A 43 2.09 -38.78 -10.01
CA ALA A 43 1.81 -38.13 -11.30
C ALA A 43 0.39 -37.56 -11.42
N HIS A 44 -0.62 -38.22 -10.84
CA HIS A 44 -2.00 -37.74 -10.86
C HIS A 44 -2.21 -36.49 -9.97
N LEU A 45 -1.53 -36.40 -8.82
CA LEU A 45 -1.56 -35.21 -7.97
C LEU A 45 -0.77 -34.06 -8.59
N ARG A 46 0.33 -34.37 -9.27
CA ARG A 46 1.09 -33.40 -10.06
C ARG A 46 0.22 -32.77 -11.14
N ALA A 47 -0.47 -33.60 -11.93
CA ALA A 47 -1.38 -33.12 -12.96
C ALA A 47 -2.52 -32.25 -12.39
N ALA A 48 -3.10 -32.63 -11.23
CA ALA A 48 -4.09 -31.81 -10.55
C ALA A 48 -3.50 -30.46 -10.06
N ALA A 49 -2.31 -30.49 -9.46
CA ALA A 49 -1.60 -29.29 -9.01
C ALA A 49 -1.24 -28.34 -10.17
N ASP A 50 -0.92 -28.88 -11.34
CA ASP A 50 -0.66 -28.13 -12.57
C ASP A 50 -1.92 -27.44 -13.11
N VAL A 51 -3.09 -28.09 -13.01
CA VAL A 51 -4.38 -27.48 -13.37
C VAL A 51 -4.66 -26.26 -12.50
N LEU A 52 -4.44 -26.34 -11.18
CA LEU A 52 -4.59 -25.19 -10.29
C LEU A 52 -3.67 -24.03 -10.69
N SER A 53 -2.40 -24.33 -10.95
CA SER A 53 -1.40 -23.32 -11.36
C SER A 53 -1.71 -22.65 -12.71
N ALA A 54 -2.43 -23.34 -13.59
CA ALA A 54 -2.83 -22.81 -14.89
C ALA A 54 -4.13 -22.00 -14.81
N GLU A 55 -5.12 -22.46 -14.05
CA GLU A 55 -6.48 -21.91 -14.09
C GLU A 55 -6.75 -20.85 -13.01
N LEU A 56 -6.18 -20.97 -11.80
CA LEU A 56 -6.43 -20.03 -10.70
C LEU A 56 -5.98 -18.59 -11.02
N PRO A 57 -4.83 -18.33 -11.67
CA PRO A 57 -4.44 -16.97 -12.04
C PRO A 57 -5.51 -16.28 -12.90
N VAL A 58 -6.03 -16.98 -13.92
CA VAL A 58 -7.06 -16.44 -14.83
C VAL A 58 -8.35 -16.11 -14.08
N LEU A 59 -8.75 -16.93 -13.11
CA LEU A 59 -9.94 -16.69 -12.31
C LEU A 59 -9.79 -15.48 -11.38
N SER A 60 -8.61 -15.28 -10.81
CA SER A 60 -8.33 -14.18 -9.86
C SER A 60 -8.39 -12.79 -10.50
N VAL A 61 -8.22 -12.71 -11.83
CA VAL A 61 -8.22 -11.45 -12.60
C VAL A 61 -9.39 -11.34 -13.59
N GLY A 62 -10.30 -12.32 -13.57
CA GLY A 62 -11.44 -12.41 -14.49
C GLY A 62 -12.60 -11.48 -14.12
N GLU A 63 -13.68 -11.55 -14.89
CA GLU A 63 -14.95 -10.89 -14.55
C GLU A 63 -15.61 -11.60 -13.35
N ASP A 64 -16.08 -10.82 -12.37
CA ASP A 64 -16.74 -11.27 -11.15
C ASP A 64 -15.97 -12.39 -10.39
N PRO A 65 -14.69 -12.15 -10.00
CA PRO A 65 -13.86 -13.16 -9.37
C PRO A 65 -14.48 -13.69 -8.08
N ASP A 66 -15.13 -12.82 -7.30
CA ASP A 66 -15.70 -13.16 -5.99
C ASP A 66 -16.73 -14.29 -6.06
N VAL A 67 -17.66 -14.23 -7.02
CA VAL A 67 -18.72 -15.23 -7.18
C VAL A 67 -18.14 -16.60 -7.51
N VAL A 68 -17.15 -16.60 -8.39
CA VAL A 68 -16.47 -17.82 -8.83
C VAL A 68 -15.62 -18.41 -7.69
N LEU A 69 -14.84 -17.59 -7.01
CA LEU A 69 -13.98 -18.01 -5.91
C LEU A 69 -14.79 -18.50 -4.71
N LEU A 70 -15.91 -17.85 -4.38
CA LEU A 70 -16.81 -18.28 -3.30
C LEU A 70 -17.40 -19.66 -3.58
N SER A 71 -17.73 -19.92 -4.85
CA SER A 71 -18.20 -21.24 -5.28
C SER A 71 -17.12 -22.32 -5.18
N LEU A 72 -15.84 -21.99 -5.34
CA LEU A 72 -14.72 -22.92 -5.14
C LEU A 72 -14.50 -23.24 -3.66
N LEU A 73 -14.58 -22.23 -2.79
CA LEU A 73 -14.42 -22.40 -1.35
C LEU A 73 -15.51 -23.29 -0.74
N ALA A 74 -16.77 -23.09 -1.14
CA ALA A 74 -17.91 -23.86 -0.64
C ALA A 74 -17.85 -25.37 -0.99
N ASN A 75 -17.15 -25.73 -2.07
CA ASN A 75 -17.07 -27.11 -2.58
C ASN A 75 -15.86 -27.90 -2.02
N HIS A 76 -15.41 -27.58 -0.79
CA HIS A 76 -14.39 -28.32 -0.04
C HIS A 76 -12.93 -28.13 -0.54
N GLY A 77 -12.66 -27.09 -1.33
CA GLY A 77 -11.33 -26.76 -1.85
C GLY A 77 -10.54 -25.71 -1.05
N GLY A 78 -11.10 -25.17 0.05
CA GLY A 78 -10.58 -23.99 0.73
C GLY A 78 -9.12 -24.13 1.20
N LEU A 79 -8.78 -25.20 1.90
CA LEU A 79 -7.41 -25.41 2.39
C LEU A 79 -6.40 -25.63 1.26
N VAL A 80 -6.77 -26.39 0.21
CA VAL A 80 -5.90 -26.60 -0.96
C VAL A 80 -5.63 -25.27 -1.67
N LEU A 81 -6.67 -24.46 -1.87
CA LEU A 81 -6.56 -23.13 -2.46
C LEU A 81 -5.63 -22.23 -1.64
N LEU A 82 -5.78 -22.20 -0.31
CA LEU A 82 -4.93 -21.38 0.55
C LEU A 82 -3.48 -21.90 0.63
N THR A 83 -3.26 -23.21 0.56
CA THR A 83 -1.93 -23.80 0.39
C THR A 83 -1.31 -23.36 -0.94
N TRP A 84 -2.07 -23.37 -2.04
CA TRP A 84 -1.60 -22.85 -3.33
C TRP A 84 -1.24 -21.36 -3.24
N CYS A 85 -2.10 -20.52 -2.64
CA CYS A 85 -1.81 -19.10 -2.47
C CYS A 85 -0.51 -18.87 -1.68
N SER A 86 -0.31 -19.61 -0.58
CA SER A 86 0.90 -19.53 0.24
C SER A 86 2.16 -19.97 -0.51
N SER A 87 2.09 -21.03 -1.30
CA SER A 87 3.25 -21.54 -2.05
C SER A 87 3.55 -20.74 -3.33
N SER A 88 2.53 -20.15 -3.93
CA SER A 88 2.61 -19.39 -5.17
C SER A 88 2.70 -17.87 -4.93
N ALA A 89 2.97 -17.44 -3.70
CA ALA A 89 2.93 -16.05 -3.27
C ALA A 89 3.82 -15.08 -4.07
N TRP A 90 4.81 -15.60 -4.80
CA TRP A 90 5.71 -14.85 -5.68
C TRP A 90 5.11 -14.51 -7.06
N ARG A 91 4.01 -15.16 -7.45
CA ARG A 91 3.46 -15.08 -8.81
C ARG A 91 2.93 -13.68 -9.15
N GLY A 92 3.37 -13.10 -10.26
CA GLY A 92 2.92 -11.78 -10.71
C GLY A 92 1.62 -11.78 -11.53
N ASP A 93 1.14 -12.95 -11.94
CA ASP A 93 0.01 -13.13 -12.87
C ASP A 93 -1.33 -13.43 -12.18
N THR A 94 -1.39 -13.28 -10.85
CA THR A 94 -2.56 -13.56 -10.02
C THR A 94 -2.86 -12.40 -9.07
N CYS A 95 -4.13 -12.19 -8.77
CA CYS A 95 -4.63 -11.28 -7.73
C CYS A 95 -5.00 -12.09 -6.48
N MET A 96 -4.01 -12.31 -5.60
CA MET A 96 -4.22 -13.13 -4.40
C MET A 96 -5.05 -12.42 -3.34
N SER A 97 -5.01 -11.08 -3.27
CA SER A 97 -5.86 -10.34 -2.34
C SER A 97 -7.34 -10.67 -2.53
N ALA A 98 -7.84 -10.67 -3.77
CA ALA A 98 -9.21 -11.07 -4.09
C ALA A 98 -9.52 -12.51 -3.65
N MET A 99 -8.61 -13.46 -3.91
CA MET A 99 -8.79 -14.86 -3.48
C MET A 99 -8.85 -15.01 -1.96
N LEU A 100 -8.02 -14.26 -1.25
CA LEU A 100 -7.95 -14.33 0.21
C LEU A 100 -9.10 -13.57 0.87
N GLU A 101 -9.55 -12.44 0.32
CA GLU A 101 -10.69 -11.66 0.81
C GLU A 101 -11.98 -12.49 0.87
N VAL A 102 -12.25 -13.27 -0.17
CA VAL A 102 -13.43 -14.16 -0.20
C VAL A 102 -13.33 -15.24 0.89
N ALA A 103 -12.11 -15.71 1.20
CA ALA A 103 -11.88 -16.73 2.22
C ALA A 103 -11.93 -16.20 3.66
N VAL A 104 -11.85 -14.87 3.88
CA VAL A 104 -11.97 -14.26 5.23
C VAL A 104 -13.34 -14.55 5.86
N GLY A 105 -14.39 -14.74 5.05
CA GLY A 105 -15.74 -15.00 5.54
C GLY A 105 -15.93 -16.36 6.25
N GLU A 106 -14.94 -17.25 6.16
CA GLU A 106 -14.98 -18.60 6.73
C GLU A 106 -14.06 -18.66 7.96
N ASP A 107 -14.64 -18.68 9.17
CA ASP A 107 -13.88 -18.65 10.44
C ASP A 107 -12.82 -19.76 10.53
N ASP A 108 -13.12 -20.95 10.00
CA ASP A 108 -12.22 -22.10 9.99
C ASP A 108 -10.97 -21.90 9.11
N LEU A 109 -10.99 -20.91 8.21
CA LEU A 109 -9.89 -20.60 7.29
C LEU A 109 -9.05 -19.40 7.74
N ALA A 110 -9.46 -18.66 8.77
CA ALA A 110 -8.84 -17.39 9.16
C ALA A 110 -7.31 -17.48 9.37
N GLN A 111 -6.83 -18.56 10.01
CA GLN A 111 -5.40 -18.75 10.23
C GLN A 111 -4.64 -19.02 8.92
N ALA A 112 -5.23 -19.80 8.01
CA ALA A 112 -4.64 -20.10 6.71
C ALA A 112 -4.63 -18.87 5.79
N VAL A 113 -5.68 -18.04 5.85
CA VAL A 113 -5.75 -16.75 5.16
C VAL A 113 -4.64 -15.82 5.64
N SER A 114 -4.50 -15.63 6.95
CA SER A 114 -3.43 -14.79 7.53
C SER A 114 -2.04 -15.32 7.15
N GLY A 115 -1.86 -16.64 7.13
CA GLY A 115 -0.63 -17.29 6.67
C GLY A 115 -0.30 -17.01 5.20
N ALA A 116 -1.26 -17.20 4.29
CA ALA A 116 -1.07 -16.94 2.86
C ALA A 116 -0.89 -15.44 2.57
N ALA A 117 -1.63 -14.57 3.27
CA ALA A 117 -1.45 -13.12 3.21
C ALA A 117 -0.04 -12.70 3.60
N ARG A 118 0.52 -13.30 4.66
CA ARG A 118 1.91 -13.07 5.09
C ARG A 118 2.91 -13.38 3.97
N GLU A 119 2.81 -14.56 3.36
CA GLU A 119 3.69 -14.96 2.26
C GLU A 119 3.53 -14.00 1.06
N ARG A 120 2.30 -13.59 0.76
CA ARG A 120 2.02 -12.64 -0.33
C ARG A 120 2.60 -11.26 -0.07
N VAL A 121 2.54 -10.77 1.16
CA VAL A 121 3.21 -9.50 1.53
C VAL A 121 4.71 -9.61 1.27
N VAL A 122 5.33 -10.72 1.68
CA VAL A 122 6.79 -10.95 1.57
C VAL A 122 7.24 -11.03 0.11
N SER A 123 6.57 -11.85 -0.71
CA SER A 123 7.07 -12.22 -2.05
C SER A 123 6.28 -11.63 -3.22
N GLY A 124 5.12 -11.03 -2.97
CA GLY A 124 4.19 -10.59 -4.01
C GLY A 124 4.57 -9.29 -4.73
N PRO A 125 3.89 -9.01 -5.86
CA PRO A 125 3.95 -7.73 -6.55
C PRO A 125 3.30 -6.63 -5.69
N LEU A 126 3.74 -5.38 -5.88
CA LEU A 126 3.50 -4.30 -4.93
C LEU A 126 2.04 -4.11 -4.51
N MET A 127 1.13 -3.91 -5.46
CA MET A 127 -0.27 -3.55 -5.15
C MET A 127 -1.00 -4.69 -4.46
N ASP A 128 -0.85 -5.91 -4.98
CA ASP A 128 -1.50 -7.10 -4.42
C ASP A 128 -0.91 -7.47 -3.05
N ALA A 129 0.41 -7.28 -2.86
CA ALA A 129 1.06 -7.43 -1.56
C ALA A 129 0.51 -6.43 -0.53
N LEU A 130 0.33 -5.15 -0.88
CA LEU A 130 -0.26 -4.15 0.01
C LEU A 130 -1.73 -4.45 0.34
N ALA A 131 -2.49 -4.93 -0.64
CA ALA A 131 -3.89 -5.34 -0.46
C ALA A 131 -4.04 -6.56 0.48
N CYS A 132 -3.02 -7.41 0.58
CA CYS A 132 -3.00 -8.53 1.53
C CYS A 132 -2.66 -8.14 2.98
N VAL A 133 -2.13 -6.94 3.26
CA VAL A 133 -1.72 -6.56 4.63
C VAL A 133 -2.89 -6.57 5.63
N PRO A 134 -4.08 -6.01 5.31
CA PRO A 134 -5.23 -6.07 6.20
C PRO A 134 -5.68 -7.50 6.54
N LEU A 135 -5.43 -8.45 5.64
CA LEU A 135 -5.80 -9.87 5.80
C LEU A 135 -4.93 -10.60 6.84
N MET A 136 -3.82 -9.99 7.24
CA MET A 136 -2.97 -10.52 8.31
C MET A 136 -3.53 -10.21 9.71
N GLY A 137 -4.40 -9.20 9.84
CA GLY A 137 -4.99 -8.75 11.10
C GLY A 137 -5.06 -7.23 11.23
N ASP A 138 -5.26 -6.74 12.45
CA ASP A 138 -5.37 -5.31 12.76
C ASP A 138 -4.02 -4.58 12.86
N GLY A 139 -2.90 -5.30 12.72
CA GLY A 139 -1.55 -4.74 12.82
C GLY A 139 -0.90 -4.82 14.21
N SER A 140 -1.60 -5.33 15.21
CA SER A 140 -1.05 -5.57 16.56
C SER A 140 0.21 -6.44 16.56
N ASP A 141 0.26 -7.45 15.68
CA ASP A 141 1.38 -8.38 15.56
C ASP A 141 2.51 -7.91 14.63
N LEU A 142 2.41 -6.75 13.97
CA LEU A 142 3.43 -6.32 12.98
C LEU A 142 4.82 -6.13 13.57
N ASN A 143 4.88 -5.75 14.85
CA ASN A 143 6.15 -5.57 15.56
C ASN A 143 6.64 -6.88 16.21
N HIS A 144 5.89 -7.97 16.13
CA HIS A 144 6.31 -9.26 16.65
C HIS A 144 7.51 -9.80 15.85
N PRO A 145 8.56 -10.38 16.47
CA PRO A 145 9.75 -10.86 15.76
C PRO A 145 9.47 -11.86 14.63
N MET A 146 8.40 -12.65 14.75
CA MET A 146 7.95 -13.58 13.71
C MET A 146 7.52 -12.88 12.40
N ASN A 147 7.15 -11.59 12.48
CA ASN A 147 6.77 -10.77 11.33
C ASN A 147 7.90 -9.81 10.90
N ALA A 148 9.15 -10.04 11.32
CA ALA A 148 10.27 -9.15 10.97
C ALA A 148 10.48 -9.02 9.45
N GLU A 149 10.35 -10.12 8.71
CA GLU A 149 10.48 -10.12 7.25
C GLU A 149 9.33 -9.36 6.58
N VAL A 150 8.09 -9.59 7.03
CA VAL A 150 6.89 -8.83 6.62
C VAL A 150 7.11 -7.34 6.85
N ARG A 151 7.61 -6.97 8.04
CA ARG A 151 7.86 -5.58 8.40
C ARG A 151 8.88 -4.96 7.46
N ALA A 152 10.01 -5.65 7.22
CA ALA A 152 11.05 -5.18 6.30
C ALA A 152 10.50 -5.01 4.88
N ARG A 153 9.68 -5.95 4.40
CA ARG A 153 9.06 -5.87 3.09
C ARG A 153 8.05 -4.73 3.00
N LEU A 154 7.22 -4.51 4.01
CA LEU A 154 6.28 -3.38 4.05
C LEU A 154 6.98 -2.03 3.95
N GLU A 155 8.15 -1.87 4.57
CA GLU A 155 8.93 -0.65 4.42
C GLU A 155 9.39 -0.42 2.97
N ILE A 156 9.74 -1.48 2.25
CA ILE A 156 10.09 -1.42 0.83
C ILE A 156 8.85 -1.07 0.00
N LEU A 157 7.72 -1.73 0.23
CA LEU A 157 6.47 -1.51 -0.50
C LEU A 157 5.97 -0.07 -0.35
N VAL A 158 5.97 0.47 0.89
CA VAL A 158 5.59 1.87 1.17
C VAL A 158 6.55 2.85 0.48
N TRP A 159 7.86 2.56 0.51
CA TRP A 159 8.85 3.39 -0.16
C TRP A 159 8.66 3.40 -1.68
N GLU A 160 8.41 2.24 -2.29
CA GLU A 160 8.20 2.07 -3.72
C GLU A 160 6.92 2.78 -4.15
N ALA A 161 5.79 2.55 -3.46
CA ALA A 161 4.52 3.23 -3.73
C ALA A 161 4.67 4.76 -3.66
N GLY A 162 5.32 5.27 -2.60
CA GLY A 162 5.57 6.70 -2.43
C GLY A 162 6.56 7.29 -3.45
N SER A 163 7.44 6.48 -4.03
CA SER A 163 8.34 6.88 -5.12
C SER A 163 7.59 6.96 -6.46
N CYS A 164 6.60 6.09 -6.66
CA CYS A 164 5.70 6.09 -7.80
C CYS A 164 4.53 7.08 -7.69
N ALA A 165 4.45 7.84 -6.58
CA ALA A 165 3.33 8.76 -6.31
C ALA A 165 1.97 8.07 -6.18
N TRP A 166 1.95 6.79 -5.81
CA TRP A 166 0.70 6.04 -5.69
C TRP A 166 -0.02 6.39 -4.40
N GLU A 167 -1.29 6.70 -4.54
CA GLU A 167 -2.23 6.76 -3.42
C GLU A 167 -2.70 5.33 -3.12
N LEU A 168 -2.80 5.01 -1.83
CA LEU A 168 -3.11 3.67 -1.34
C LEU A 168 -4.41 3.69 -0.52
N PRO A 169 -5.59 3.79 -1.17
CA PRO A 169 -6.85 3.99 -0.47
C PRO A 169 -7.27 2.80 0.41
N GLU A 170 -7.13 1.55 -0.06
CA GLU A 170 -7.54 0.36 0.70
C GLU A 170 -6.59 0.12 1.88
N PHE A 171 -5.29 0.16 1.63
CA PHE A 171 -4.25 0.05 2.66
C PHE A 171 -4.36 1.19 3.69
N GLY A 172 -4.61 2.41 3.21
CA GLY A 172 -4.86 3.55 4.07
C GLY A 172 -6.11 3.38 4.92
N ALA A 173 -7.21 2.89 4.36
CA ALA A 173 -8.45 2.67 5.10
C ALA A 173 -8.24 1.71 6.27
N TRP A 174 -7.42 0.67 6.10
CA TRP A 174 -7.03 -0.22 7.19
C TRP A 174 -6.19 0.50 8.27
N ILE A 175 -5.19 1.30 7.89
CA ILE A 175 -4.40 2.10 8.83
C ILE A 175 -5.28 3.04 9.66
N TRP A 176 -6.19 3.76 9.00
CA TRP A 176 -7.05 4.77 9.65
C TRP A 176 -8.20 4.16 10.47
N ARG A 177 -8.42 2.85 10.38
CA ARG A 177 -9.38 2.11 11.22
C ARG A 177 -8.71 1.39 12.38
N SER A 178 -7.41 1.13 12.31
CA SER A 178 -6.67 0.42 13.35
C SER A 178 -5.60 1.30 14.03
N PRO A 179 -5.79 1.64 15.32
CA PRO A 179 -4.75 2.29 16.11
C PRO A 179 -3.45 1.49 16.15
N ALA A 180 -3.52 0.16 16.17
CA ALA A 180 -2.33 -0.71 16.19
C ALA A 180 -1.54 -0.61 14.88
N ALA A 181 -2.22 -0.64 13.73
CA ALA A 181 -1.58 -0.43 12.43
C ALA A 181 -0.96 0.97 12.31
N PHE A 182 -1.70 2.00 12.73
CA PHE A 182 -1.18 3.37 12.78
C PHE A 182 0.08 3.47 13.65
N ASP A 183 0.07 2.86 14.83
CA ASP A 183 1.21 2.87 15.74
C ASP A 183 2.43 2.15 15.19
N ALA A 184 2.22 0.99 14.57
CA ALA A 184 3.30 0.19 14.00
C ALA A 184 3.95 0.86 12.79
N LEU A 185 3.17 1.53 11.94
CA LEU A 185 3.63 2.06 10.65
C LEU A 185 3.95 3.55 10.66
N ILE A 186 3.29 4.34 11.51
CA ILE A 186 3.41 5.81 11.53
C ILE A 186 3.84 6.31 12.91
N GLY A 187 3.05 6.01 13.95
CA GLY A 187 3.22 6.60 15.29
C GLY A 187 4.59 6.33 15.90
N THR A 188 4.95 5.06 16.06
CA THR A 188 6.25 4.67 16.64
C THR A 188 7.42 5.05 15.72
N PRO A 189 7.40 4.75 14.40
CA PRO A 189 8.51 5.10 13.52
C PRO A 189 8.79 6.60 13.43
N ALA A 190 7.77 7.47 13.54
CA ALA A 190 7.94 8.93 13.52
C ALA A 190 8.80 9.49 14.66
N HIS A 191 8.98 8.74 15.75
CA HIS A 191 9.79 9.14 16.89
C HIS A 191 11.16 8.44 16.92
N GLY A 192 11.38 7.47 16.02
CA GLY A 192 12.56 6.63 16.00
C GLY A 192 13.72 7.17 15.16
N SER A 193 14.40 6.24 14.49
CA SER A 193 15.55 6.50 13.61
C SER A 193 15.18 7.40 12.42
N LEU A 194 16.19 7.93 11.73
CA LEU A 194 15.97 8.72 10.52
C LEU A 194 15.16 7.93 9.48
N ARG A 195 15.51 6.66 9.25
CA ARG A 195 14.77 5.74 8.39
C ARG A 195 13.31 5.62 8.82
N GLY A 196 13.05 5.44 10.12
CA GLY A 196 11.69 5.35 10.66
C GLY A 196 10.86 6.61 10.42
N ARG A 197 11.46 7.78 10.58
CA ARG A 197 10.81 9.08 10.34
C ARG A 197 10.46 9.28 8.87
N VAL A 198 11.38 8.94 7.98
CA VAL A 198 11.15 8.96 6.52
C VAL A 198 9.98 8.05 6.15
N LEU A 199 9.99 6.81 6.66
CA LEU A 199 8.93 5.84 6.37
C LEU A 199 7.58 6.26 6.96
N ALA A 200 7.54 6.84 8.17
CA ALA A 200 6.30 7.36 8.75
C ALA A 200 5.71 8.48 7.89
N ALA A 201 6.55 9.43 7.47
CA ALA A 201 6.13 10.55 6.62
C ALA A 201 5.62 10.05 5.25
N ARG A 202 6.30 9.05 4.66
CA ARG A 202 5.89 8.41 3.41
C ARG A 202 4.59 7.62 3.54
N CYS A 203 4.44 6.86 4.62
CA CYS A 203 3.22 6.11 4.89
C CYS A 203 2.03 7.06 5.00
N LEU A 204 2.17 8.17 5.74
CA LEU A 204 1.16 9.22 5.81
C LEU A 204 0.84 9.83 4.42
N GLU A 205 1.87 10.20 3.66
CA GLU A 205 1.72 10.77 2.29
C GLU A 205 0.90 9.84 1.38
N ALA A 206 1.18 8.54 1.39
CA ALA A 206 0.52 7.58 0.50
C ALA A 206 -0.91 7.20 0.94
N THR A 207 -1.23 7.31 2.23
CA THR A 207 -2.46 6.73 2.82
C THR A 207 -3.51 7.77 3.24
N VAL A 208 -3.15 9.05 3.26
CA VAL A 208 -4.05 10.14 3.66
C VAL A 208 -5.26 10.32 2.75
N CYS A 209 -5.19 9.84 1.50
CA CYS A 209 -6.35 9.76 0.59
C CYS A 209 -7.53 8.97 1.16
N ALA A 210 -7.28 8.07 2.11
CA ALA A 210 -8.30 7.26 2.77
C ALA A 210 -8.94 7.93 4.00
N VAL A 211 -8.53 9.15 4.37
CA VAL A 211 -9.17 9.91 5.45
C VAL A 211 -10.54 10.39 4.98
N THR A 212 -11.56 10.12 5.78
CA THR A 212 -12.95 10.52 5.52
C THR A 212 -13.49 11.32 6.70
N PRO A 213 -14.67 11.97 6.57
CA PRO A 213 -15.33 12.64 7.70
C PRO A 213 -15.65 11.71 8.89
N HIS A 214 -15.63 10.38 8.68
CA HIS A 214 -15.89 9.38 9.71
C HIS A 214 -14.61 8.82 10.34
N THR A 215 -13.42 9.26 9.89
CA THR A 215 -12.14 8.84 10.48
C THR A 215 -12.06 9.32 11.93
N SER A 216 -11.48 8.48 12.80
CA SER A 216 -11.35 8.77 14.23
C SER A 216 -10.63 10.11 14.47
N GLN A 217 -11.30 11.00 15.21
CA GLN A 217 -10.74 12.29 15.63
C GLN A 217 -9.46 12.12 16.47
N GLU A 218 -9.36 11.02 17.21
CA GLU A 218 -8.14 10.67 17.94
C GLU A 218 -6.98 10.43 16.99
N LEU A 219 -7.17 9.60 15.94
CA LEU A 219 -6.11 9.31 14.96
C LEU A 219 -5.73 10.56 14.15
N VAL A 220 -6.71 11.42 13.85
CA VAL A 220 -6.45 12.74 13.25
C VAL A 220 -5.58 13.60 14.17
N GLY A 221 -5.93 13.74 15.44
CA GLY A 221 -5.14 14.51 16.42
C GLY A 221 -3.72 13.96 16.62
N ARG A 222 -3.57 12.63 16.64
CA ARG A 222 -2.27 11.95 16.70
C ARG A 222 -1.45 12.20 15.44
N THR A 223 -2.07 12.22 14.27
CA THR A 223 -1.41 12.55 13.00
C THR A 223 -0.84 13.95 13.02
N LEU A 224 -1.60 14.94 13.48
CA LEU A 224 -1.11 16.33 13.57
C LEU A 224 0.08 16.44 14.54
N SER A 225 0.02 15.68 15.64
CA SER A 225 1.11 15.61 16.63
C SER A 225 2.36 14.93 16.06
N VAL A 226 2.20 13.93 15.18
CA VAL A 226 3.30 13.29 14.44
C VAL A 226 3.88 14.23 13.37
N LEU A 227 3.03 14.93 12.62
CA LEU A 227 3.47 15.80 11.53
C LEU A 227 4.31 16.98 12.02
N GLN A 228 3.98 17.57 13.18
CA GLN A 228 4.67 18.75 13.69
C GLN A 228 6.20 18.58 13.80
N PRO A 229 6.76 17.58 14.50
CA PRO A 229 8.20 17.38 14.56
C PRO A 229 8.81 16.93 13.23
N LEU A 230 8.05 16.25 12.35
CA LEU A 230 8.54 15.82 11.04
C LEU A 230 8.67 16.99 10.05
N LEU A 231 7.74 17.94 10.08
CA LEU A 231 7.78 19.17 9.27
C LEU A 231 8.98 20.06 9.64
N LEU A 232 9.29 20.12 10.94
CA LEU A 232 10.42 20.91 11.47
C LEU A 232 11.77 20.17 11.36
N HIS A 233 11.77 18.94 10.87
CA HIS A 233 12.99 18.15 10.75
C HIS A 233 13.95 18.77 9.71
N PRO A 234 15.27 18.80 9.97
CA PRO A 234 16.23 19.39 9.03
C PRO A 234 16.42 18.54 7.77
N GLU A 235 16.31 17.21 7.86
CA GLU A 235 16.48 16.29 6.73
C GLU A 235 15.37 16.44 5.68
N PRO A 236 15.69 16.77 4.41
CA PRO A 236 14.71 16.83 3.31
C PRO A 236 13.91 15.56 3.09
N LEU A 237 14.54 14.38 3.22
CA LEU A 237 13.83 13.10 3.12
C LEU A 237 12.73 12.93 4.18
N VAL A 238 12.72 13.72 5.26
CA VAL A 238 11.65 13.67 6.27
C VAL A 238 10.61 14.76 5.99
N TRP A 239 11.04 16.02 5.96
CA TRP A 239 10.09 17.12 5.95
C TRP A 239 9.34 17.26 4.63
N VAL A 240 9.93 16.86 3.49
CA VAL A 240 9.26 16.94 2.19
C VAL A 240 8.03 16.04 2.18
N HIS A 241 8.16 14.80 2.66
CA HIS A 241 7.04 13.86 2.71
C HIS A 241 6.00 14.26 3.75
N ALA A 242 6.44 14.80 4.89
CA ALA A 242 5.52 15.35 5.90
C ALA A 242 4.74 16.55 5.35
N ALA A 243 5.38 17.43 4.59
CA ALA A 243 4.73 18.58 3.95
C ALA A 243 3.74 18.14 2.88
N ARG A 244 4.12 17.19 2.02
CA ARG A 244 3.19 16.60 1.05
C ARG A 244 1.97 15.97 1.72
N ALA A 245 2.19 15.16 2.76
CA ALA A 245 1.12 14.55 3.55
C ALA A 245 0.19 15.62 4.15
N LEU A 246 0.73 16.71 4.71
CA LEU A 246 -0.06 17.85 5.19
C LEU A 246 -0.91 18.48 4.08
N GLY A 247 -0.32 18.67 2.90
CA GLY A 247 -1.02 19.17 1.72
C GLY A 247 -2.21 18.30 1.34
N ARG A 248 -1.99 16.98 1.22
CA ARG A 248 -3.07 16.03 0.93
C ARG A 248 -4.13 15.98 2.04
N LEU A 249 -3.73 16.04 3.30
CA LEU A 249 -4.62 16.04 4.47
C LEU A 249 -5.56 17.26 4.51
N THR A 250 -5.14 18.38 3.92
CA THR A 250 -5.96 19.59 3.85
C THR A 250 -7.19 19.42 2.94
N GLY A 251 -7.21 18.40 2.07
CA GLY A 251 -8.40 18.02 1.30
C GLY A 251 -9.58 17.60 2.18
N PRO A 252 -9.42 16.55 3.00
CA PRO A 252 -10.44 16.08 3.93
C PRO A 252 -10.57 16.91 5.22
N LEU A 253 -9.54 17.67 5.63
CA LEU A 253 -9.57 18.54 6.82
C LEU A 253 -9.45 20.01 6.42
N GLU A 254 -10.59 20.62 6.05
CA GLU A 254 -10.66 22.00 5.56
C GLU A 254 -10.09 23.03 6.56
N GLU A 255 -10.17 22.75 7.85
CA GLU A 255 -9.70 23.64 8.90
C GLU A 255 -8.18 23.87 8.84
N LEU A 256 -7.43 22.93 8.23
CA LEU A 256 -5.98 23.07 8.04
C LEU A 256 -5.62 24.11 6.97
N GLN A 257 -6.57 24.48 6.11
CA GLN A 257 -6.32 25.42 5.02
C GLN A 257 -5.91 26.82 5.54
N GLY A 258 -6.60 27.31 6.58
CA GLY A 258 -6.27 28.60 7.18
C GLY A 258 -4.85 28.62 7.76
N MET A 259 -4.50 27.59 8.53
CA MET A 259 -3.15 27.41 9.08
C MET A 259 -2.09 27.37 7.97
N LEU A 260 -2.36 26.65 6.87
CA LEU A 260 -1.43 26.53 5.77
C LEU A 260 -1.20 27.88 5.07
N LEU A 261 -2.26 28.65 4.83
CA LEU A 261 -2.17 29.98 4.24
C LEU A 261 -1.41 30.96 5.13
N ASP A 262 -1.63 30.90 6.45
CA ASP A 262 -0.88 31.72 7.42
C ASP A 262 0.62 31.42 7.35
N TRP A 263 1.02 30.17 7.16
CA TRP A 263 2.43 29.80 7.01
C TRP A 263 3.02 30.21 5.66
N VAL A 264 2.24 30.12 4.56
CA VAL A 264 2.66 30.60 3.24
C VAL A 264 2.94 32.10 3.25
N MET A 265 2.14 32.87 3.98
CA MET A 265 2.23 34.33 4.09
C MET A 265 3.08 34.82 5.26
N GLY A 266 3.54 33.90 6.12
CA GLY A 266 4.24 34.22 7.36
C GLY A 266 5.73 34.51 7.17
N ASP A 267 6.34 35.09 8.21
CA ASP A 267 7.73 35.55 8.20
C ASP A 267 8.76 34.43 8.47
N SER A 268 8.34 33.26 8.97
CA SER A 268 9.25 32.15 9.27
C SER A 268 9.70 31.46 7.98
N PRO A 269 10.99 31.55 7.58
CA PRO A 269 11.44 30.97 6.31
C PRO A 269 11.27 29.45 6.26
N VAL A 270 11.50 28.78 7.40
CA VAL A 270 11.34 27.33 7.51
C VAL A 270 9.88 26.94 7.31
N LEU A 271 8.95 27.54 8.06
CA LEU A 271 7.53 27.20 7.95
C LEU A 271 6.96 27.56 6.58
N ARG A 272 7.36 28.72 6.03
CA ARG A 272 7.00 29.11 4.66
C ARG A 272 7.47 28.08 3.65
N GLN A 273 8.71 27.59 3.76
CA GLN A 273 9.24 26.54 2.88
C GLN A 273 8.40 25.27 2.95
N ARG A 274 8.09 24.76 4.15
CA ARG A 274 7.24 23.55 4.32
C ARG A 274 5.83 23.77 3.77
N ALA A 275 5.26 24.93 4.06
CA ALA A 275 3.93 25.30 3.61
C ALA A 275 3.84 25.40 2.08
N MET A 276 4.87 25.89 1.40
CA MET A 276 4.91 25.92 -0.07
C MET A 276 4.86 24.52 -0.68
N THR A 277 5.58 23.55 -0.11
CA THR A 277 5.49 22.15 -0.55
C THR A 277 4.11 21.56 -0.29
N ALA A 278 3.55 21.79 0.90
CA ALA A 278 2.20 21.31 1.24
C ALA A 278 1.13 21.93 0.34
N PHE A 279 1.21 23.23 0.09
CA PHE A 279 0.30 23.97 -0.77
C PHE A 279 0.37 23.50 -2.22
N ALA A 280 1.57 23.22 -2.74
CA ALA A 280 1.76 22.64 -4.06
C ALA A 280 1.33 21.16 -4.16
N SER A 281 1.07 20.50 -3.04
CA SER A 281 0.61 19.11 -2.96
C SER A 281 -0.89 18.97 -2.70
N LEU A 282 -1.61 20.07 -2.52
CA LEU A 282 -3.07 20.07 -2.31
C LEU A 282 -3.80 19.26 -3.40
N PRO A 283 -4.92 18.61 -3.08
CA PRO A 283 -5.75 17.96 -4.09
C PRO A 283 -6.25 18.91 -5.18
N ALA A 284 -6.47 18.36 -6.37
CA ALA A 284 -6.89 19.12 -7.55
C ALA A 284 -8.16 19.98 -7.34
N ASP A 285 -9.19 19.45 -6.72
CA ASP A 285 -10.40 20.22 -6.43
C ASP A 285 -10.13 21.44 -5.53
N ARG A 286 -9.25 21.29 -4.52
CA ARG A 286 -8.88 22.36 -3.58
C ARG A 286 -7.93 23.39 -4.17
N LEU A 287 -6.95 22.96 -4.95
CA LEU A 287 -6.05 23.87 -5.65
C LEU A 287 -6.80 24.75 -6.62
N GLY A 288 -7.96 24.38 -7.18
CA GLY A 288 -8.70 25.25 -8.10
C GLY A 288 -8.95 26.67 -7.56
N PHE A 289 -9.26 26.79 -6.26
CA PHE A 289 -9.48 28.09 -5.59
C PHE A 289 -8.19 28.87 -5.32
N LEU A 290 -7.07 28.16 -5.11
CA LEU A 290 -5.78 28.71 -4.67
C LEU A 290 -4.68 28.68 -5.75
N ALA A 291 -4.96 28.10 -6.92
CA ALA A 291 -4.00 27.87 -8.00
C ALA A 291 -3.49 29.17 -8.59
N SER A 292 -4.30 30.23 -8.56
CA SER A 292 -3.90 31.56 -9.00
C SER A 292 -2.73 32.10 -8.17
N GLN A 293 -2.69 31.82 -6.86
CA GLN A 293 -1.57 32.20 -5.98
C GLN A 293 -0.32 31.38 -6.29
N LEU A 294 -0.45 30.06 -6.45
CA LEU A 294 0.68 29.20 -6.79
C LEU A 294 1.28 29.59 -8.15
N VAL A 295 0.43 29.86 -9.14
CA VAL A 295 0.86 30.35 -10.46
C VAL A 295 1.54 31.72 -10.36
N ALA A 296 1.04 32.62 -9.52
CA ALA A 296 1.66 33.92 -9.31
C ALA A 296 3.09 33.79 -8.73
N ILE A 297 3.28 32.90 -7.75
CA ILE A 297 4.59 32.61 -7.15
C ILE A 297 5.53 32.02 -8.22
N VAL A 298 5.10 30.98 -8.93
CA VAL A 298 5.92 30.34 -9.97
C VAL A 298 6.26 31.32 -11.11
N ARG A 299 5.41 32.29 -11.43
CA ARG A 299 5.67 33.31 -12.46
C ARG A 299 6.48 34.51 -11.95
N SER A 300 6.65 34.68 -10.65
CA SER A 300 7.35 35.84 -10.08
C SER A 300 8.84 35.78 -10.48
N PRO A 301 9.36 36.75 -11.24
CA PRO A 301 10.73 36.69 -11.76
C PRO A 301 11.80 36.80 -10.67
N ASN A 302 11.44 37.32 -9.49
CA ASN A 302 12.35 37.55 -8.38
C ASN A 302 11.99 36.68 -7.17
N GLU A 303 11.26 35.57 -7.37
CA GLU A 303 10.97 34.65 -6.27
C GLU A 303 12.26 33.99 -5.77
N ASP A 304 12.31 33.75 -4.46
CA ASP A 304 13.44 33.08 -3.82
C ASP A 304 13.60 31.65 -4.38
N PRO A 305 14.80 31.25 -4.86
CA PRO A 305 15.06 29.90 -5.35
C PRO A 305 14.71 28.80 -4.34
N SER A 306 14.83 29.08 -3.04
CA SER A 306 14.46 28.13 -1.97
C SER A 306 12.95 27.86 -1.91
N VAL A 307 12.12 28.83 -2.31
CA VAL A 307 10.66 28.70 -2.45
C VAL A 307 10.33 27.89 -3.70
N LEU A 308 11.00 28.15 -4.83
CA LEU A 308 10.82 27.36 -6.06
C LEU A 308 11.23 25.90 -5.86
N ALA A 309 12.35 25.65 -5.15
CA ALA A 309 12.78 24.31 -4.76
C ALA A 309 11.76 23.62 -3.86
N ALA A 310 11.11 24.36 -2.94
CA ALA A 310 10.05 23.81 -2.10
C ALA A 310 8.80 23.42 -2.89
N ILE A 311 8.40 24.23 -3.88
CA ILE A 311 7.31 23.89 -4.80
C ILE A 311 7.70 22.68 -5.66
N ALA A 312 8.93 22.65 -6.18
CA ALA A 312 9.45 21.52 -6.95
C ALA A 312 9.47 20.23 -6.12
N ALA A 313 9.63 20.33 -4.80
CA ALA A 313 9.51 19.19 -3.91
C ALA A 313 8.09 18.57 -3.95
N ALA A 314 7.06 19.19 -4.54
CA ALA A 314 5.75 18.59 -4.80
C ALA A 314 5.61 17.97 -6.22
N THR A 315 6.72 17.73 -6.93
CA THR A 315 6.75 17.18 -8.31
C THR A 315 5.73 16.06 -8.58
N PRO A 316 5.56 15.03 -7.73
CA PRO A 316 4.60 13.97 -8.00
C PRO A 316 3.18 14.48 -8.29
N TYR A 317 2.66 15.33 -7.41
CA TYR A 317 1.31 15.89 -7.56
C TYR A 317 1.25 16.97 -8.64
N LEU A 318 2.31 17.79 -8.76
CA LEU A 318 2.38 18.79 -9.82
C LEU A 318 2.37 18.16 -11.22
N PHE A 319 3.12 17.08 -11.42
CA PHE A 319 3.24 16.43 -12.71
C PHE A 319 1.94 15.71 -13.12
N PHE A 320 1.34 14.94 -12.22
CA PHE A 320 0.17 14.11 -12.51
C PHE A 320 -1.15 14.88 -12.41
N GLU A 321 -1.29 15.84 -11.50
CA GLU A 321 -2.54 16.57 -11.27
C GLU A 321 -2.52 18.02 -11.78
N ARG A 322 -1.34 18.63 -12.01
CA ARG A 322 -1.18 20.07 -12.33
C ARG A 322 -0.11 20.36 -13.38
N ARG A 323 -0.23 19.67 -14.50
CA ARG A 323 0.77 19.70 -15.58
C ARG A 323 1.14 21.11 -16.03
N ASP A 324 0.17 22.02 -16.08
CA ASP A 324 0.36 23.40 -16.49
C ASP A 324 1.25 24.22 -15.53
N ILE A 325 1.18 23.95 -14.22
CA ILE A 325 2.04 24.58 -13.21
C ILE A 325 3.43 23.92 -13.24
N TRP A 326 3.47 22.59 -13.35
CA TRP A 326 4.71 21.84 -13.48
C TRP A 326 5.56 22.30 -14.66
N ASP A 327 4.99 22.39 -15.86
CA ASP A 327 5.75 22.75 -17.06
C ASP A 327 6.35 24.16 -16.96
N ARG A 328 5.66 25.09 -16.27
CA ARG A 328 6.18 26.44 -16.00
C ARG A 328 7.36 26.41 -15.03
N LEU A 329 7.21 25.67 -13.93
CA LEU A 329 8.27 25.52 -12.94
C LEU A 329 9.50 24.84 -13.56
N ALA A 330 9.29 23.76 -14.31
CA ALA A 330 10.35 23.06 -15.03
C ALA A 330 11.08 23.99 -16.01
N THR A 331 10.35 24.84 -16.74
CA THR A 331 10.97 25.83 -17.64
C THR A 331 11.92 26.78 -16.91
N ARG A 332 11.56 27.23 -15.70
CA ARG A 332 12.43 28.08 -14.86
C ARG A 332 13.67 27.32 -14.40
N ILE A 333 13.49 26.10 -13.89
CA ILE A 333 14.59 25.23 -13.47
C ILE A 333 15.57 25.00 -14.64
N TYR A 334 15.07 24.72 -15.84
CA TYR A 334 15.90 24.58 -17.04
C TYR A 334 16.59 25.88 -17.48
N SER A 335 16.06 27.03 -17.06
CA SER A 335 16.63 28.36 -17.34
C SER A 335 17.68 28.78 -16.30
N GLY A 336 17.91 27.99 -15.25
CA GLY A 336 18.96 28.21 -14.26
C GLY A 336 18.50 28.74 -12.89
N ASP A 337 17.18 28.77 -12.64
CA ASP A 337 16.61 29.03 -11.32
C ASP A 337 16.64 27.79 -10.40
#